data_AF-A0A2H0GAF2-F1
#
_entry.id   AF-A0A2H0GAF2-F1
#
_cell.length_a   1.000
_cell.length_b   1.000
_cell.length_c   1.000
_cell.angle_alpha   90.00
_cell.angle_beta   90.00
_cell.angle_gamma   90.00
#
_symmetry.space_group_name_H-M   'P 1'
#
loop_
_entity.id
_entity.type
_entity.pdbx_description
1 polymer ?
#
loop_
_entity_poly.entity_id
_entity_poly.type
_entity_poly.pdbx_seq_one_letter_code
_entity_poly.pdbx_strand_id
1 'polypeptide(L)'
;MKNQKLIVMKKLIILFSLILSGVITLNARNNPTNGNKGGGNNPTPAAGCASATAIATLELNNVRARIEGTGGSMWQDRANGIAAYNIPKQKTASDPRFTSIFSGALWMGGLDVNGQL
;
A
#
# COMPACT_ATOMS: atom_id res chain seq x y z
N MET A 1 -12.70 -42.79 -43.22
CA MET A 1 -11.45 -41.99 -43.25
C MET A 1 -11.57 -40.57 -42.64
N LYS A 2 -12.73 -39.89 -42.71
CA LYS A 2 -12.94 -38.53 -42.15
C LYS A 2 -12.92 -38.47 -40.61
N ASN A 3 -13.49 -39.49 -39.94
CA ASN A 3 -13.55 -39.57 -38.47
C ASN A 3 -12.17 -39.83 -37.82
N GLN A 4 -11.30 -40.58 -38.50
CA GLN A 4 -9.94 -40.84 -38.03
C GLN A 4 -9.08 -39.57 -38.05
N LYS A 5 -9.20 -38.74 -39.10
CA LYS A 5 -8.54 -37.43 -39.17
C LYS A 5 -9.05 -36.47 -38.09
N LEU A 6 -10.34 -36.49 -37.79
CA LEU A 6 -10.95 -35.66 -36.73
C LEU A 6 -10.45 -36.05 -35.33
N ILE A 7 -10.29 -37.34 -35.05
CA ILE A 7 -9.74 -37.85 -33.78
C ILE A 7 -8.26 -37.46 -33.62
N VAL A 8 -7.47 -37.56 -34.69
CA VAL A 8 -6.06 -37.16 -34.69
C VAL A 8 -5.92 -35.65 -34.49
N MET A 9 -6.73 -34.82 -35.15
CA MET A 9 -6.72 -33.36 -34.92
C MET A 9 -7.12 -32.98 -33.49
N LYS A 10 -8.13 -33.62 -32.89
CA LYS A 10 -8.49 -33.38 -31.48
C LYS A 10 -7.35 -33.72 -30.52
N LYS A 11 -6.68 -34.86 -30.72
CA LYS A 11 -5.52 -35.25 -29.89
C LYS A 11 -4.35 -34.28 -30.05
N LEU A 12 -4.12 -33.77 -31.26
CA LEU A 12 -3.07 -32.79 -31.54
C LEU A 12 -3.35 -31.44 -30.86
N ILE A 13 -4.61 -30.98 -30.87
CA ILE A 13 -5.04 -29.76 -30.19
C ILE A 13 -4.86 -29.88 -28.67
N ILE A 14 -5.25 -31.02 -28.09
CA ILE A 14 -5.07 -31.27 -26.64
C ILE A 14 -3.60 -31.30 -26.27
N LEU A 15 -2.76 -31.97 -27.08
CA LEU A 15 -1.31 -32.04 -26.82
C LEU A 15 -0.65 -30.66 -26.94
N PHE A 16 -1.05 -29.85 -27.92
CA PHE A 16 -0.54 -28.48 -28.09
C PHE A 16 -0.94 -27.57 -26.92
N SER A 17 -2.19 -27.66 -26.44
CA SER A 17 -2.66 -26.92 -25.28
C SER A 17 -1.87 -27.26 -24.00
N LEU A 18 -1.47 -28.52 -23.83
CA LEU A 18 -0.73 -28.97 -22.65
C LEU A 18 0.72 -28.45 -22.63
N ILE A 19 1.33 -28.36 -23.81
CA ILE A 19 2.70 -27.83 -23.98
C ILE A 19 2.71 -26.31 -23.77
N LEU A 20 1.68 -25.59 -24.21
CA LEU A 20 1.59 -24.14 -24.07
C LEU A 20 1.45 -23.68 -22.60
N SER A 21 0.82 -24.49 -21.74
CA SER A 21 0.75 -24.24 -20.30
C SER A 21 2.07 -24.48 -19.54
N GLY A 22 3.02 -25.22 -20.11
CA GLY A 22 4.30 -25.57 -19.46
C GLY A 22 5.39 -24.50 -19.56
N VAL A 23 5.25 -23.51 -20.44
CA VAL A 23 6.29 -22.49 -20.73
C VAL A 23 6.14 -21.18 -19.93
N ILE A 24 5.21 -21.13 -18.98
CA ILE A 24 5.05 -19.95 -18.11
C ILE A 24 6.13 -20.00 -17.01
N THR A 25 7.34 -19.58 -17.33
CA THR A 25 8.38 -19.33 -16.31
C THR A 25 8.03 -18.05 -15.56
N LEU A 26 7.40 -18.21 -14.39
CA LEU A 26 7.15 -17.12 -13.44
C LEU A 26 8.48 -16.70 -12.80
N ASN A 27 9.26 -15.88 -13.51
CA ASN A 27 10.42 -15.22 -12.93
C ASN A 27 9.93 -14.06 -12.06
N ALA A 28 9.71 -14.32 -10.77
CA ALA A 28 9.59 -13.26 -9.79
C ALA A 28 10.99 -12.68 -9.55
N ARG A 29 11.15 -11.36 -9.74
CA ARG A 29 12.36 -10.65 -9.33
C ARG A 29 12.47 -10.79 -7.81
N ASN A 30 13.39 -11.62 -7.32
CA ASN A 30 13.84 -11.52 -5.94
C ASN A 30 14.42 -10.12 -5.81
N ASN A 31 13.72 -9.25 -5.08
CA ASN A 31 14.26 -7.97 -4.67
C ASN A 31 15.02 -8.24 -3.37
N PRO A 32 16.36 -8.35 -3.37
CA PRO A 32 17.13 -8.47 -2.15
C PRO A 32 17.16 -7.11 -1.43
N THR A 33 15.99 -6.64 -1.00
CA THR A 33 15.87 -5.53 -0.04
C THR A 33 15.59 -6.05 1.36
N ASN A 34 15.91 -7.33 1.62
CA ASN A 34 16.34 -7.78 2.95
C ASN A 34 17.84 -7.54 3.19
N GLY A 35 18.45 -6.63 2.43
CA GLY A 35 19.56 -5.86 2.96
C GLY A 35 18.98 -4.85 3.92
N ASN A 36 19.04 -5.14 5.24
CA ASN A 36 19.06 -4.08 6.25
C ASN A 36 19.98 -3.00 5.67
N LYS A 37 19.42 -1.82 5.36
CA LYS A 37 20.24 -0.64 5.06
C LYS A 37 21.05 -0.42 6.31
N GLY A 38 22.28 -0.95 6.29
CA GLY A 38 23.18 -0.93 7.41
C GLY A 38 23.37 0.52 7.83
N GLY A 39 23.04 0.80 9.09
CA GLY A 39 23.83 1.61 10.02
C GLY A 39 24.45 2.93 9.53
N GLY A 40 24.00 3.51 8.43
CA GLY A 40 24.22 4.92 8.14
C GLY A 40 23.29 5.68 9.06
N ASN A 41 23.80 6.77 9.67
CA ASN A 41 22.96 7.74 10.35
C ASN A 41 21.79 8.05 9.40
N ASN A 42 20.60 7.52 9.70
CA ASN A 42 19.39 8.05 9.10
C ASN A 42 19.48 9.53 9.42
N PRO A 43 19.59 10.43 8.43
CA PRO A 43 19.54 11.85 8.74
C PRO A 43 18.26 12.01 9.52
N THR A 44 18.37 12.32 10.81
CA THR A 44 17.20 12.67 11.61
C THR A 44 16.78 14.00 10.99
N PRO A 45 15.71 14.07 10.17
CA PRO A 45 15.32 15.28 9.46
C PRO A 45 14.60 16.24 10.44
N ALA A 46 15.04 16.17 11.69
CA ALA A 46 14.49 16.77 12.86
C ALA A 46 15.73 17.30 13.56
N ALA A 47 15.88 18.62 13.60
CA ALA A 47 16.95 19.35 14.25
C ALA A 47 17.01 19.07 15.77
N GLY A 48 17.33 17.84 16.16
CA GLY A 48 17.23 17.35 17.54
C GLY A 48 15.80 17.13 18.07
N CYS A 49 14.76 17.31 17.25
CA CYS A 49 13.38 17.12 17.70
C CYS A 49 13.03 15.63 17.89
N ALA A 50 12.23 15.32 18.90
CA ALA A 50 11.67 13.98 19.08
C ALA A 50 10.82 13.59 17.86
N SER A 51 10.83 12.29 17.52
CA SER A 51 9.96 11.78 16.45
C SER A 51 8.50 12.11 16.75
N ALA A 52 7.78 12.65 15.76
CA ALA A 52 6.37 12.94 15.91
C ALA A 52 5.61 11.65 16.23
N THR A 53 4.91 11.57 17.36
CA THR A 53 4.09 10.42 17.79
C THR A 53 2.60 10.77 17.85
N ALA A 54 2.25 12.01 17.54
CA ALA A 54 0.90 12.51 17.68
C ALA A 54 -0.06 11.81 16.70
N ILE A 55 -1.21 11.39 17.23
CA ILE A 55 -2.34 10.87 16.48
C ILE A 55 -3.49 11.84 16.72
N ALA A 56 -4.02 12.40 15.64
CA ALA A 56 -5.18 13.29 15.68
C ALA A 56 -6.28 12.76 14.77
N THR A 57 -7.52 13.17 15.05
CA THR A 57 -8.67 12.97 14.16
C THR A 57 -9.26 14.33 13.86
N LEU A 58 -9.33 14.67 12.58
CA LEU A 58 -10.03 15.85 12.09
C LEU A 58 -11.48 15.48 11.79
N GLU A 59 -12.42 16.14 12.47
CA GLU A 59 -13.84 15.98 12.19
C GLU A 59 -14.44 17.31 11.74
N LEU A 60 -14.82 17.38 10.47
CA LEU A 60 -15.43 18.57 9.89
C LEU A 60 -16.68 18.16 9.13
N ASN A 61 -17.82 18.76 9.48
CA ASN A 61 -19.12 18.40 8.90
C ASN A 61 -19.38 16.88 8.98
N ASN A 62 -19.51 16.24 7.82
CA ASN A 62 -19.74 14.82 7.65
C ASN A 62 -18.46 14.05 7.27
N VAL A 63 -17.29 14.61 7.54
CA VAL A 63 -15.97 14.01 7.28
C VAL A 63 -15.30 13.70 8.61
N ARG A 64 -14.70 12.52 8.71
CA ARG A 64 -13.77 12.13 9.79
C ARG A 64 -12.48 11.61 9.17
N ALA A 65 -11.37 12.27 9.44
CA ALA A 65 -10.08 11.97 8.84
C ALA A 65 -9.01 11.78 9.91
N ARG A 66 -8.32 10.65 9.88
CA ARG A 66 -7.20 10.35 10.76
C ARG A 66 -5.92 11.04 10.28
N ILE A 67 -5.13 11.60 11.19
CA ILE A 67 -3.83 12.19 10.91
C ILE A 67 -2.80 11.59 11.88
N GLU A 68 -1.72 11.04 11.34
CA GLU A 68 -0.58 10.51 12.08
C GLU A 68 0.64 11.41 11.85
N GLY A 69 1.11 12.08 12.89
CA GLY A 69 2.32 12.90 12.83
C GLY A 69 3.57 12.07 12.53
N THR A 70 3.58 10.79 12.92
CA THR A 70 4.71 9.89 12.69
C THR A 70 4.92 9.63 11.19
N GLY A 71 5.95 10.24 10.60
CA GLY A 71 6.28 10.05 9.18
C GLY A 71 5.21 10.57 8.21
N GLY A 72 4.38 11.52 8.65
CA GLY A 72 3.45 12.25 7.79
C GLY A 72 2.26 11.44 7.28
N SER A 73 1.96 10.26 7.83
CA SER A 73 0.86 9.43 7.33
C SER A 73 -0.50 10.07 7.62
N MET A 74 -1.35 10.12 6.61
CA MET A 74 -2.71 10.61 6.71
C MET A 74 -3.69 9.53 6.28
N TRP A 75 -4.88 9.60 6.85
CA TRP A 75 -6.08 8.91 6.37
C TRP A 75 -6.03 7.38 6.46
N GLN A 76 -5.02 6.82 7.12
CA GLN A 76 -4.84 5.40 7.31
C GLN A 76 -4.68 5.11 8.80
N ASP A 77 -5.31 4.04 9.27
CA ASP A 77 -4.91 3.37 10.50
C ASP A 77 -3.87 2.31 10.13
N ARG A 78 -2.60 2.65 10.30
CA ARG A 78 -1.48 1.77 9.91
C ARG A 78 -1.39 0.52 10.77
N ALA A 79 -1.78 0.59 12.04
CA ALA A 79 -1.71 -0.55 12.94
C ALA A 79 -2.67 -1.67 12.49
N ASN A 80 -3.85 -1.29 11.99
CA ASN A 80 -4.87 -2.23 11.54
C ASN A 80 -4.92 -2.40 10.01
N GLY A 81 -4.13 -1.63 9.25
CA GLY A 81 -4.08 -1.71 7.78
C GLY A 81 -5.36 -1.26 7.08
N ILE A 82 -6.12 -0.33 7.68
CA ILE A 82 -7.44 0.10 7.17
C ILE A 82 -7.48 1.60 6.84
N ALA A 83 -8.38 1.96 5.93
CA ALA A 83 -8.68 3.35 5.59
C ALA A 83 -9.41 4.08 6.73
N ALA A 84 -9.05 5.34 6.93
CA ALA A 84 -9.52 6.21 8.01
C ALA A 84 -9.84 7.64 7.52
N TYR A 85 -10.30 7.77 6.28
CA TYR A 85 -10.96 8.97 5.73
C TYR A 85 -12.43 8.67 5.44
N ASN A 86 -13.29 8.95 6.41
CA ASN A 86 -14.69 8.54 6.41
C ASN A 86 -15.62 9.64 5.89
N ILE A 87 -16.42 9.29 4.88
CA ILE A 87 -17.53 10.11 4.36
C ILE A 87 -18.67 9.16 3.94
N PRO A 88 -19.87 9.22 4.56
CA PRO A 88 -20.20 9.98 5.76
C PRO A 88 -19.36 9.58 6.98
N LYS A 89 -19.21 10.47 7.96
CA LYS A 89 -18.45 10.18 9.17
C LYS A 89 -19.16 9.10 9.99
N GLN A 90 -18.39 8.15 10.51
CA GLN A 90 -18.89 7.18 11.48
C GLN A 90 -19.17 7.91 12.80
N LYS A 91 -20.38 7.79 13.35
CA LYS A 91 -20.75 8.32 14.67
C LYS A 91 -20.44 7.31 15.77
N THR A 92 -20.53 6.03 15.44
CA THR A 92 -20.27 4.90 16.35
C THR A 92 -19.35 3.88 15.69
N ALA A 93 -18.76 2.98 16.49
CA ALA A 93 -17.91 1.90 15.98
C ALA A 93 -18.67 0.85 15.15
N SER A 94 -19.99 0.74 15.34
CA SER A 94 -20.88 -0.16 14.59
C SER A 94 -21.39 0.42 13.28
N ASP A 95 -21.19 1.72 13.03
CA ASP A 95 -21.61 2.33 11.78
C ASP A 95 -20.78 1.79 10.61
N PRO A 96 -21.39 1.59 9.42
CA PRO A 96 -20.64 1.16 8.25
C PRO A 96 -19.53 2.16 7.91
N ARG A 97 -18.35 1.62 7.57
CA ARG A 97 -17.17 2.40 7.25
C ARG A 97 -17.10 2.71 5.76
N PHE A 98 -17.63 3.85 5.34
CA PHE A 98 -17.44 4.36 3.98
C PHE A 98 -16.19 5.23 3.90
N THR A 99 -15.31 4.98 2.93
CA THR A 99 -14.08 5.74 2.73
C THR A 99 -13.84 6.03 1.26
N SER A 100 -13.47 7.26 0.92
CA SER A 100 -13.08 7.65 -0.44
C SER A 100 -11.57 7.64 -0.66
N ILE A 101 -10.77 7.62 0.41
CA ILE A 101 -9.31 7.63 0.36
C ILE A 101 -8.76 6.58 1.32
N PHE A 102 -7.85 5.73 0.85
CA PHE A 102 -7.22 4.69 1.67
C PHE A 102 -6.08 5.21 2.54
N SER A 103 -5.18 6.00 1.94
CA SER A 103 -4.05 6.61 2.63
C SER A 103 -3.59 7.88 1.91
N GLY A 104 -2.88 8.73 2.64
CA GLY A 104 -2.17 9.90 2.12
C GLY A 104 -0.91 10.16 2.93
N ALA A 105 -0.12 11.13 2.49
CA ALA A 105 1.03 11.60 3.25
C ALA A 105 1.15 13.12 3.15
N LEU A 106 1.48 13.77 4.26
CA LEU A 106 1.84 15.17 4.32
C LEU A 106 3.18 15.32 5.02
N TRP A 107 4.10 15.97 4.34
CA TRP A 107 5.41 16.34 4.88
C TRP A 107 5.44 17.85 5.02
N MET A 108 5.52 18.33 6.27
CA MET A 108 5.70 19.74 6.57
C MET A 108 7.11 19.92 7.14
N GLY A 109 7.96 20.64 6.40
CA GLY A 109 9.24 21.11 6.90
C GLY A 109 9.08 22.43 7.64
N GLY A 110 9.97 22.70 8.58
CA GLY A 110 10.11 24.00 9.23
C GLY A 110 11.58 24.40 9.18
N LEU A 111 11.86 25.70 9.25
CA LEU A 111 13.23 26.16 9.46
C LEU A 111 13.49 26.30 10.96
N ASP A 112 14.67 25.89 11.40
CA ASP A 112 15.16 26.21 12.73
C ASP A 112 15.51 27.71 12.85
N VAL A 113 15.90 28.14 14.06
CA VAL A 113 16.30 29.54 14.33
C VAL A 113 17.52 29.99 13.52
N ASN A 114 18.28 29.06 12.94
CA ASN A 114 19.46 29.30 12.12
C ASN A 114 19.16 29.19 10.61
N GLY A 115 17.91 28.95 10.21
CA GLY A 115 17.51 28.81 8.82
C GLY A 115 17.80 27.45 8.19
N GLN A 116 17.92 26.39 8.99
CA GLN A 116 18.13 25.01 8.52
C GLN A 116 16.80 24.22 8.51
N LEU A 117 16.62 23.34 7.51
CA LEU A 117 15.46 22.44 7.38
C LEU A 117 15.49 21.28 8.38
#